data_AF-A0A956WNK0-F1
#
_entry.id   AF-A0A956WNK0-F1
#
_cell.length_a   1.000
_cell.length_b   1.000
_cell.length_c   1.000
_cell.angle_alpha   90.00
_cell.angle_beta   90.00
_cell.angle_gamma   90.00
#
_symmetry.space_group_name_H-M   'P 1'
#
loop_
_entity.id
_entity.type
_entity.pdbx_description
1 polymer ?
#
loop_
_entity_poly.entity_id
_entity_poly.type
_entity_poly.pdbx_seq_one_letter_code
_entity_poly.pdbx_strand_id
1 'polypeptide(L)' 'QSPVGQALIGRRIGESATVVTPGGSMRYTVVAVA' A
#
# COMPACT_ATOMS: atom_id res chain seq x y z
N GLN A 1 -2.96 14.25 -0.84
CA GLN A 1 -3.00 12.81 -1.24
C GLN A 1 -2.16 12.01 -0.25
N SER A 2 -2.61 10.83 0.17
CA SER A 2 -1.87 9.96 1.12
C SER A 2 -0.91 9.02 0.38
N PRO A 3 0.36 8.87 0.81
CA PRO A 3 1.30 7.91 0.23
C PRO A 3 0.80 6.46 0.23
N VAL A 4 0.04 6.08 1.26
CA VAL A 4 -0.57 4.75 1.37
C VAL A 4 -1.62 4.55 0.27
N GLY A 5 -2.50 5.52 0.09
CA GLY A 5 -3.53 5.47 -0.95
C GLY A 5 -2.91 5.37 -2.35
N GLN A 6 -1.90 6.19 -2.64
CA GLN A 6 -1.19 6.14 -3.92
C GLN A 6 -0.54 4.78 -4.19
N ALA A 7 0.03 4.13 -3.19
CA ALA A 7 0.69 2.84 -3.33
C ALA A 7 -0.28 1.64 -3.49
N LEU A 8 -1.54 1.80 -3.05
CA LEU A 8 -2.54 0.74 -3.05
C LEU A 8 -3.56 0.84 -4.19
N ILE A 9 -3.72 2.01 -4.82
CA ILE A 9 -4.63 2.21 -5.96
C ILE A 9 -4.32 1.19 -7.06
N GLY A 10 -5.36 0.45 -7.48
CA GLY A 10 -5.28 -0.54 -8.56
C GLY A 10 -4.66 -1.89 -8.18
N ARG A 11 -4.15 -2.05 -6.95
CA ARG A 11 -3.64 -3.34 -6.47
C ARG A 11 -4.78 -4.30 -6.13
N ARG A 12 -4.52 -5.59 -6.28
CA ARG A 12 -5.50 -6.66 -6.03
C ARG A 12 -5.23 -7.37 -4.70
N ILE A 13 -6.24 -8.09 -4.22
CA ILE A 13 -6.11 -8.98 -3.05
C ILE A 13 -4.94 -9.94 -3.28
N GLY A 14 -4.09 -10.09 -2.26
CA GLY A 14 -2.86 -10.88 -2.30
C GLY A 14 -1.62 -10.10 -2.77
N GLU A 15 -1.78 -8.96 -3.44
CA GLU A 15 -0.64 -8.13 -3.84
C GLU A 15 -0.09 -7.31 -2.68
N SER A 16 1.21 -7.03 -2.74
CA SER A 16 1.89 -6.23 -1.72
C SER A 16 2.45 -4.94 -2.31
N ALA A 17 2.43 -3.87 -1.52
CA ALA A 17 3.00 -2.57 -1.86
C ALA A 17 3.94 -2.09 -0.75
N THR A 18 5.09 -1.52 -1.15
CA THR A 18 5.97 -0.82 -0.21
C THR A 18 5.62 0.66 -0.23
N VAL A 19 5.22 1.19 0.91
CA VAL A 19 4.97 2.62 1.12
C VAL A 19 6.23 3.22 1.71
N VAL A 20 6.76 4.25 1.06
CA VAL A 20 7.92 5.01 1.52
C VAL A 20 7.46 6.35 2.06
N THR A 21 7.89 6.68 3.27
CA THR A 21 7.66 7.98 3.91
C THR A 21 8.97 8.48 4.52
N PRO A 22 9.10 9.79 4.85
CA PRO A 22 10.30 10.29 5.53
C PRO A 22 10.62 9.58 6.86
N GLY A 23 9.61 9.04 7.54
CA GLY A 23 9.78 8.25 8.78
C GLY A 23 10.18 6.79 8.55
N GLY A 24 10.33 6.35 7.31
CA GLY A 24 10.71 4.99 6.94
C GLY A 24 9.77 4.34 5.93
N SER A 25 10.08 3.07 5.62
CA SER A 25 9.37 2.25 4.65
C SER A 25 8.59 1.14 5.33
N MET A 26 7.37 0.90 4.86
CA MET A 26 6.47 -0.15 5.36
C MET A 26 5.96 -1.00 4.19
N ARG A 27 5.87 -2.32 4.38
CA ARG A 27 5.29 -3.24 3.40
C ARG A 27 3.87 -3.60 3.82
N TYR A 28 2.92 -3.37 2.93
CA TYR A 28 1.52 -3.73 3.08
C TYR A 28 1.16 -4.85 2.13
N THR A 29 0.28 -5.75 2.56
CA THR A 29 -0.35 -6.77 1.72
C THR A 29 -1.84 -6.54 1.73
N VAL A 30 -2.46 -6.51 0.55
CA VAL A 30 -3.91 -6.35 0.42
C VAL A 30 -4.58 -7.66 0.82
N VAL A 31 -5.19 -7.69 2.01
CA VAL A 31 -5.87 -8.89 2.52
C VAL A 31 -7.33 -8.99 2.05
N ALA A 32 -7.99 -7.85 1.85
CA ALA A 32 -9.37 -7.76 1.38
C ALA A 32 -9.62 -6.37 0.77
N VAL A 33 -10.61 -6.28 -0.12
CA VAL A 33 -11.18 -5.04 -0.66
C VAL A 33 -12.70 -5.18 -0.57
N ALA A 34 -13.37 -4.17 -0.01
CA ALA A 34 -14.82 -4.12 0.12
C ALA A 34 -15.44 -3.24 -0.96
#